data_AF-A0AAU4AL74-F1
#
_entry.id   AF-A0AAU4AL74-F1
#
_cell.length_a   1.000
_cell.length_b   1.000
_cell.length_c   1.000
_cell.angle_alpha   90.00
_cell.angle_beta   90.00
_cell.angle_gamma   90.00
#
_symmetry.space_group_name_H-M   'P 1'
#
loop_
_entity.id
_entity.type
_entity.pdbx_description
1 polymer ?
#
loop_
_entity_poly.entity_id
_entity_poly.type
_entity_poly.pdbx_seq_one_letter_code
_entity_poly.pdbx_strand_id
1 'polypeptide(L)'
;MSLQATYQDKPADALALVSAAQDQARAAIGATPRVRAMLAMREAFAHATFGDRTATHIAISEAHSQYGRITAGDPDPAWVTYFDEPKLIVDTGIAHGRLGEAAIAEPLIADALAREESANQRGRAFHAFWLGRTQLQRGKVDQACHTAIEALVPAAAVSSERVTGHLHEFYEQLAPYREVPAAVAFEARLRAVLPPQGQRTPSSIRT
;
A
#
# COMPACT_ATOMS: atom_id res chain seq x y z
N MET A 1 5.89 -5.05 14.74
CA MET A 1 6.24 -4.02 13.73
C MET A 1 6.12 -4.66 12.35
N SER A 2 5.27 -4.13 11.46
CA SER A 2 5.05 -4.72 10.13
C SER A 2 6.24 -4.45 9.22
N LEU A 3 6.69 -5.42 8.40
CA LEU A 3 7.81 -5.25 7.44
C LEU A 3 7.71 -3.99 6.57
N GLN A 4 6.49 -3.56 6.28
CA GLN A 4 6.21 -2.35 5.52
C GLN A 4 6.72 -1.05 6.16
N ALA A 5 6.83 -1.00 7.50
CA ALA A 5 7.40 0.16 8.22
C ALA A 5 8.92 0.22 8.08
N THR A 6 9.58 -0.94 8.04
CA THR A 6 11.03 -1.04 7.83
C THR A 6 11.45 -0.52 6.46
N TYR A 7 10.59 -0.65 5.45
CA TYR A 7 10.92 -0.24 4.07
C TYR A 7 10.80 1.26 3.79
N GLN A 8 10.07 1.99 4.64
CA GLN A 8 9.80 3.42 4.41
C GLN A 8 10.77 4.34 5.17
N ASP A 9 11.29 3.92 6.33
CA ASP A 9 12.10 4.79 7.18
C ASP A 9 13.61 4.77 6.87
N LYS A 10 14.13 3.72 6.20
CA LYS A 10 15.56 3.58 5.85
C LYS A 10 15.79 2.78 4.56
N PRO A 11 15.77 3.41 3.37
CA PRO A 11 15.78 2.69 2.10
C PRO A 11 17.02 1.82 1.89
N ALA A 12 18.24 2.31 2.15
CA ALA A 12 19.47 1.53 1.93
C ALA A 12 19.61 0.31 2.85
N ASP A 13 19.23 0.43 4.13
CA ASP A 13 19.20 -0.70 5.08
C ASP A 13 18.06 -1.68 4.74
N ALA A 14 16.97 -1.18 4.13
CA ALA A 14 15.82 -1.99 3.75
C ALA A 14 16.15 -3.02 2.67
N LEU A 15 17.00 -2.73 1.67
CA LEU A 15 17.33 -3.74 0.64
C LEU A 15 18.12 -4.90 1.23
N ALA A 16 19.13 -4.59 2.05
CA ALA A 16 19.95 -5.61 2.71
C ALA A 16 19.11 -6.46 3.68
N LEU A 17 18.19 -5.83 4.43
CA LEU A 17 17.26 -6.52 5.32
C LEU A 17 16.22 -7.36 4.55
N VAL A 18 15.73 -6.87 3.41
CA VAL A 18 14.84 -7.64 2.53
C VAL A 18 15.58 -8.84 1.98
N SER A 19 16.74 -8.64 1.36
CA SER A 19 17.53 -9.73 0.78
C SER A 19 17.88 -10.77 1.83
N ALA A 20 18.31 -10.36 3.04
CA ALA A 20 18.59 -11.29 4.13
C ALA A 20 17.34 -12.06 4.62
N ALA A 21 16.19 -11.38 4.77
CA ALA A 21 14.94 -12.03 5.14
C ALA A 21 14.43 -12.98 4.03
N GLN A 22 14.69 -12.64 2.77
CA GLN A 22 14.34 -13.45 1.60
C GLN A 22 15.23 -14.68 1.46
N ASP A 23 16.54 -14.52 1.59
CA ASP A 23 17.48 -15.65 1.56
C ASP A 23 17.16 -16.64 2.67
N GLN A 24 16.85 -16.14 3.87
CA GLN A 24 16.44 -16.96 4.99
C GLN A 24 15.09 -17.65 4.75
N ALA A 25 14.15 -17.01 4.06
CA ALA A 25 12.84 -17.60 3.78
C ALA A 25 12.82 -18.53 2.55
N ARG A 26 13.69 -18.29 1.55
CA ARG A 26 13.95 -19.19 0.41
C ARG A 26 14.65 -20.46 0.89
N ALA A 27 15.58 -20.32 1.85
CA ALA A 27 16.27 -21.41 2.50
C ALA A 27 15.43 -22.14 3.57
N ALA A 28 14.28 -21.58 3.98
CA ALA A 28 13.40 -22.20 4.96
C ALA A 28 12.75 -23.48 4.38
N ILE A 29 13.21 -24.63 4.87
CA ILE A 29 12.60 -25.94 4.62
C ILE A 29 11.14 -25.87 5.14
N GLY A 30 10.17 -26.16 4.26
CA GLY A 30 8.74 -26.18 4.60
C GLY A 30 7.93 -24.92 4.25
N ALA A 31 8.51 -23.93 3.55
CA ALA A 31 7.73 -22.79 3.06
C ALA A 31 6.72 -23.20 1.98
N THR A 32 5.42 -23.05 2.27
CA THR A 32 4.29 -23.33 1.37
C THR A 32 4.30 -22.38 0.17
N PRO A 33 3.59 -22.72 -0.94
CA PRO A 33 3.48 -21.83 -2.10
C PRO A 33 2.94 -20.44 -1.74
N ARG A 34 2.00 -20.33 -0.80
CA ARG A 34 1.48 -19.03 -0.33
C ARG A 34 2.55 -18.17 0.35
N VAL A 35 3.35 -18.78 1.22
CA VAL A 35 4.48 -18.09 1.87
C VAL A 35 5.47 -17.60 0.81
N ARG A 36 5.79 -18.42 -0.19
CA ARG A 36 6.69 -18.05 -1.29
C ARG A 36 6.14 -16.90 -2.14
N ALA A 37 4.85 -16.93 -2.46
CA ALA A 37 4.19 -15.87 -3.20
C ALA A 37 4.23 -14.53 -2.44
N MET A 38 3.90 -14.54 -1.15
CA MET A 38 3.96 -13.35 -0.28
C MET A 38 5.38 -12.77 -0.20
N LEU A 39 6.39 -13.65 -0.10
CA LEU A 39 7.79 -13.23 -0.04
C LEU A 39 8.25 -12.63 -1.36
N ALA A 40 7.92 -13.24 -2.50
CA ALA A 40 8.22 -12.69 -3.82
C ALA A 40 7.59 -11.30 -4.04
N MET A 41 6.36 -11.05 -3.55
CA MET A 41 5.79 -9.69 -3.58
C MET A 41 6.54 -8.68 -2.72
N ARG A 42 7.05 -9.10 -1.56
CA ARG A 42 7.90 -8.22 -0.72
C ARG A 42 9.21 -7.88 -1.41
N GLU A 43 9.78 -8.82 -2.17
CA GLU A 43 10.96 -8.59 -3.00
C GLU A 43 10.65 -7.62 -4.14
N ALA A 44 9.50 -7.78 -4.82
CA ALA A 44 9.06 -6.82 -5.84
C ALA A 44 8.96 -5.39 -5.28
N PHE A 45 8.43 -5.22 -4.06
CA PHE A 45 8.39 -3.90 -3.41
C PHE A 45 9.76 -3.32 -3.08
N ALA A 46 10.71 -4.16 -2.69
CA ALA A 46 12.07 -3.71 -2.44
C ALA A 46 12.70 -3.20 -3.73
N HIS A 47 12.71 -4.01 -4.79
CA HIS A 47 13.23 -3.61 -6.10
C HIS A 47 12.55 -2.37 -6.65
N ALA A 48 11.22 -2.28 -6.51
CA ALA A 48 10.46 -1.12 -6.98
C ALA A 48 10.81 0.17 -6.22
N THR A 49 11.23 0.07 -4.95
CA THR A 49 11.68 1.21 -4.15
C THR A 49 13.00 1.79 -4.68
N PHE A 50 13.85 0.97 -5.30
CA PHE A 50 15.08 1.40 -5.97
C PHE A 50 14.90 1.68 -7.46
N GLY A 51 13.70 1.50 -8.00
CA GLY A 51 13.43 1.66 -9.43
C GLY A 51 14.00 0.55 -10.31
N ASP A 52 14.41 -0.60 -9.75
CA ASP A 52 14.85 -1.74 -10.55
C ASP A 52 13.65 -2.43 -11.19
N ARG A 53 13.31 -1.98 -12.40
CA ARG A 53 12.16 -2.47 -13.18
C ARG A 53 12.27 -3.96 -13.46
N THR A 54 13.43 -4.44 -13.90
CA THR A 54 13.63 -5.83 -14.30
C THR A 54 13.45 -6.77 -13.11
N ALA A 55 14.13 -6.48 -11.99
CA ALA A 55 14.04 -7.32 -10.81
C ALA A 55 12.64 -7.28 -10.16
N THR A 56 11.97 -6.12 -10.21
CA THR A 56 10.57 -6.00 -9.76
C THR A 56 9.64 -6.92 -10.57
N HIS A 57 9.72 -6.88 -11.90
CA HIS A 57 8.86 -7.67 -12.77
C HIS A 57 9.11 -9.18 -12.66
N ILE A 58 10.38 -9.58 -12.48
CA ILE A 58 10.74 -10.97 -12.20
C ILE A 58 10.10 -11.43 -10.88
N ALA A 59 10.22 -10.63 -9.82
CA ALA A 59 9.66 -10.97 -8.51
C ALA A 59 8.12 -11.01 -8.52
N ILE A 60 7.46 -10.11 -9.25
CA ILE A 60 6.00 -10.17 -9.48
C ILE A 60 5.64 -11.49 -10.18
N SER A 61 6.35 -11.84 -11.25
CA SER A 61 6.08 -13.08 -12.00
C SER A 61 6.24 -14.32 -11.14
N GLU A 62 7.26 -14.36 -10.29
CA GLU A 62 7.46 -15.44 -9.31
C GLU A 62 6.33 -15.48 -8.28
N ALA A 63 5.87 -14.34 -7.78
CA ALA A 63 4.75 -14.29 -6.84
C ALA A 63 3.47 -14.89 -7.42
N HIS A 64 3.12 -14.52 -8.66
CA HIS A 64 1.96 -15.09 -9.37
C HIS A 64 2.13 -16.59 -9.64
N SER A 65 3.32 -17.01 -10.07
CA SER A 65 3.66 -18.43 -10.30
C SER A 65 3.48 -19.27 -9.03
N GLN A 66 3.98 -18.79 -7.89
CA GLN A 66 3.84 -19.49 -6.60
C GLN A 66 2.39 -19.48 -6.10
N TYR A 67 1.68 -18.35 -6.28
CA TYR A 67 0.27 -18.26 -5.89
C TYR A 67 -0.59 -19.26 -6.68
N GLY A 68 -0.33 -19.42 -7.99
CA GLY A 68 -1.01 -20.40 -8.83
C GLY A 68 -0.77 -21.87 -8.46
N ARG A 69 0.20 -22.15 -7.59
CA ARG A 69 0.50 -23.50 -7.07
C ARG A 69 -0.18 -23.80 -5.73
N ILE A 70 -0.83 -22.81 -5.12
CA ILE A 70 -1.51 -22.99 -3.82
C ILE A 70 -2.62 -24.03 -3.97
N THR A 71 -2.68 -24.96 -3.01
CA THR A 71 -3.73 -25.97 -2.91
C THR A 71 -4.40 -25.94 -1.55
N ALA A 72 -5.62 -26.44 -1.44
CA ALA A 72 -6.35 -26.51 -0.17
C ALA A 72 -5.68 -27.43 0.88
N GLY A 73 -4.76 -28.30 0.47
CA GLY A 73 -4.03 -29.21 1.35
C GLY A 73 -2.70 -28.63 1.87
N ASP A 74 -2.33 -27.41 1.45
CA ASP A 74 -1.09 -26.79 1.91
C ASP A 74 -1.17 -26.48 3.41
N PRO A 75 -0.14 -26.82 4.21
CA PRO A 75 -0.11 -26.55 5.65
C PRO A 75 0.22 -25.08 5.92
N ASP A 76 -0.57 -24.16 5.35
CA ASP A 76 -0.39 -22.72 5.48
C ASP A 76 -0.51 -22.29 6.95
N PRO A 77 0.52 -21.65 7.52
CA PRO A 77 0.41 -21.07 8.85
C PRO A 77 -0.68 -19.99 8.91
N ALA A 78 -1.38 -19.87 10.05
CA ALA A 78 -2.45 -18.88 10.21
C ALA A 78 -2.03 -17.43 9.93
N TRP A 79 -0.75 -17.09 10.07
CA TRP A 79 -0.24 -15.75 9.81
C TRP A 79 -0.12 -15.40 8.32
N VAL A 80 -0.18 -16.37 7.39
CA VAL A 80 -0.04 -16.11 5.94
C VAL A 80 -1.38 -16.09 5.20
N THR A 81 -2.46 -16.53 5.85
CA THR A 81 -3.78 -16.67 5.20
C THR A 81 -4.37 -15.35 4.69
N TYR A 82 -3.91 -14.21 5.21
CA TYR A 82 -4.25 -12.88 4.69
C TYR A 82 -3.76 -12.63 3.26
N PHE A 83 -2.75 -13.38 2.80
CA PHE A 83 -2.18 -13.23 1.47
C PHE A 83 -3.02 -14.03 0.46
N ASP A 84 -4.21 -13.53 0.17
CA ASP A 84 -5.17 -14.05 -0.78
C ASP A 84 -5.04 -13.38 -2.16
N GLU A 85 -5.97 -13.69 -3.08
CA GLU A 85 -5.91 -13.21 -4.45
C GLU A 85 -6.10 -11.68 -4.54
N PRO A 86 -7.10 -11.07 -3.87
CA PRO A 86 -7.18 -9.61 -3.78
C PRO A 86 -5.87 -8.98 -3.25
N LYS A 87 -5.24 -9.59 -2.24
CA LYS A 87 -3.98 -9.10 -1.70
C LYS A 87 -2.82 -9.18 -2.71
N LEU A 88 -2.73 -10.25 -3.49
CA LEU A 88 -1.75 -10.39 -4.55
C LEU A 88 -1.96 -9.33 -5.65
N ILE A 89 -3.22 -9.13 -6.07
CA ILE A 89 -3.59 -8.18 -7.12
C ILE A 89 -3.25 -6.75 -6.71
N VAL A 90 -3.65 -6.33 -5.50
CA VAL A 90 -3.37 -4.97 -5.02
C VAL A 90 -1.86 -4.73 -4.86
N ASP A 91 -1.11 -5.71 -4.35
CA ASP A 91 0.34 -5.56 -4.23
C ASP A 91 1.01 -5.48 -5.60
N THR A 92 0.53 -6.26 -6.57
CA THR A 92 1.03 -6.21 -7.96
C THR A 92 0.82 -4.81 -8.55
N GLY A 93 -0.38 -4.25 -8.37
CA GLY A 93 -0.68 -2.89 -8.81
C GLY A 93 0.20 -1.84 -8.13
N ILE A 94 0.40 -1.94 -6.81
CA ILE A 94 1.27 -1.01 -6.07
C ILE A 94 2.72 -1.09 -6.56
N ALA A 95 3.24 -2.28 -6.84
CA ALA A 95 4.60 -2.46 -7.34
C ALA A 95 4.79 -1.78 -8.70
N HIS A 96 3.86 -1.97 -9.64
CA HIS A 96 3.83 -1.26 -10.91
C HIS A 96 3.71 0.27 -10.73
N GLY A 97 2.85 0.74 -9.82
CA GLY A 97 2.67 2.16 -9.54
C GLY A 97 3.94 2.84 -9.01
N ARG A 98 4.74 2.12 -8.22
CA ARG A 98 6.06 2.57 -7.75
C ARG A 98 7.07 2.72 -8.89
N LEU A 99 7.00 1.88 -9.92
CA LEU A 99 7.83 1.97 -11.13
C LEU A 99 7.35 3.05 -12.13
N GLY A 100 6.30 3.78 -11.80
CA GLY A 100 5.65 4.75 -12.69
C GLY A 100 4.77 4.12 -13.77
N GLU A 101 4.46 2.82 -13.68
CA GLU A 101 3.62 2.08 -14.64
C GLU A 101 2.14 2.27 -14.31
N ALA A 102 1.72 3.52 -14.18
CA ALA A 102 0.42 3.88 -13.61
C ALA A 102 -0.78 3.32 -14.40
N ALA A 103 -0.62 3.17 -15.72
CA ALA A 103 -1.65 2.60 -16.59
C ALA A 103 -1.92 1.11 -16.30
N ILE A 104 -0.90 0.36 -15.85
CA ILE A 104 -1.03 -1.04 -15.43
C ILE A 104 -1.56 -1.11 -13.99
N ALA A 105 -1.02 -0.24 -13.13
CA ALA A 105 -1.33 -0.24 -11.71
C ALA A 105 -2.80 0.08 -11.38
N GLU A 106 -3.38 1.10 -12.03
CA GLU A 106 -4.69 1.63 -11.67
C GLU A 106 -5.82 0.57 -11.68
N PRO A 107 -6.04 -0.19 -12.77
CA PRO A 107 -7.11 -1.18 -12.79
C PRO A 107 -6.93 -2.30 -11.76
N LEU A 108 -5.68 -2.70 -11.47
CA LEU A 108 -5.38 -3.74 -10.48
C LEU A 108 -5.75 -3.27 -9.05
N ILE A 109 -5.31 -2.07 -8.68
CA ILE A 109 -5.60 -1.52 -7.34
C ILE A 109 -7.11 -1.27 -7.18
N ALA A 110 -7.77 -0.75 -8.22
CA ALA A 110 -9.21 -0.51 -8.20
C ALA A 110 -10.03 -1.80 -8.05
N ASP A 111 -9.69 -2.86 -8.79
CA ASP A 111 -10.37 -4.16 -8.69
C ASP A 111 -10.25 -4.75 -7.28
N ALA A 112 -9.04 -4.82 -6.75
CA ALA A 112 -8.80 -5.39 -5.44
C ALA A 112 -9.50 -4.58 -4.33
N LEU A 113 -9.46 -3.25 -4.40
CA LEU A 113 -10.15 -2.39 -3.43
C LEU A 113 -11.68 -2.56 -3.48
N ALA A 114 -12.25 -2.84 -4.64
CA ALA A 114 -13.69 -3.14 -4.77
C ALA A 114 -14.06 -4.48 -4.13
N ARG A 115 -13.13 -5.44 -4.10
CA ARG A 115 -13.32 -6.80 -3.55
C ARG A 115 -12.99 -6.93 -2.07
N GLU A 116 -12.26 -5.96 -1.50
CA GLU A 116 -11.87 -5.97 -0.10
C GLU A 116 -13.03 -5.84 0.88
N GLU A 117 -13.04 -6.69 1.91
CA GLU A 117 -14.02 -6.65 2.99
C GLU A 117 -14.04 -5.29 3.70
N SER A 118 -15.25 -4.79 4.00
CA SER A 118 -15.46 -3.48 4.64
C SER A 118 -14.86 -3.38 6.05
N ALA A 119 -14.65 -4.51 6.73
CA ALA A 119 -14.10 -4.57 8.08
C ALA A 119 -12.62 -4.16 8.13
N ASN A 120 -11.86 -4.33 7.03
CA ASN A 120 -10.44 -3.96 6.96
C ASN A 120 -10.23 -2.48 6.59
N GLN A 121 -10.75 -1.58 7.42
CA GLN A 121 -10.71 -0.13 7.17
C GLN A 121 -9.28 0.40 6.95
N ARG A 122 -8.30 -0.11 7.71
CA ARG A 122 -6.90 0.34 7.61
C ARG A 122 -6.23 -0.11 6.31
N GLY A 123 -6.48 -1.34 5.88
CA GLY A 123 -5.98 -1.86 4.59
C GLY A 123 -6.58 -1.08 3.43
N ARG A 124 -7.90 -0.90 3.44
CA ARG A 124 -8.64 -0.12 2.42
C ARG A 124 -8.13 1.31 2.31
N ALA A 125 -7.91 2.01 3.44
CA ALA A 125 -7.36 3.36 3.43
C ALA A 125 -5.97 3.43 2.77
N PHE A 126 -5.12 2.43 3.07
CA PHE A 126 -3.79 2.34 2.48
C PHE A 126 -3.84 2.07 0.97
N HIS A 127 -4.71 1.16 0.51
CA HIS A 127 -4.84 0.85 -0.92
C HIS A 127 -5.51 1.98 -1.71
N ALA A 128 -6.52 2.65 -1.13
CA ALA A 128 -7.15 3.82 -1.72
C ALA A 128 -6.16 4.99 -1.90
N PHE A 129 -5.25 5.20 -0.93
CA PHE A 129 -4.15 6.14 -1.11
C PHE A 129 -3.26 5.81 -2.32
N TRP A 130 -2.88 4.54 -2.48
CA TRP A 130 -2.10 4.12 -3.66
C TRP A 130 -2.87 4.30 -4.96
N LEU A 131 -4.17 4.00 -4.98
CA LEU A 131 -5.02 4.25 -6.14
C LEU A 131 -5.05 5.75 -6.50
N GLY A 132 -5.26 6.63 -5.51
CA GLY A 132 -5.23 8.08 -5.72
C GLY A 132 -3.90 8.57 -6.27
N ARG A 133 -2.77 8.09 -5.73
CA ARG A 133 -1.43 8.39 -6.28
C ARG A 133 -1.27 7.93 -7.72
N THR A 134 -1.71 6.72 -8.03
CA THR A 134 -1.63 6.17 -9.39
C THR A 134 -2.52 6.97 -10.36
N GLN A 135 -3.71 7.37 -9.95
CA GLN A 135 -4.58 8.24 -10.75
C GLN A 135 -3.93 9.61 -10.99
N LEU A 136 -3.27 10.18 -9.97
CA LEU A 136 -2.54 11.44 -10.10
C LEU A 136 -1.36 11.33 -11.07
N GLN A 137 -0.60 10.23 -11.04
CA GLN A 137 0.47 9.93 -12.02
C GLN A 137 -0.06 9.88 -13.46
N ARG A 138 -1.35 9.54 -13.65
CA ARG A 138 -2.02 9.58 -14.95
C ARG A 138 -2.63 10.93 -15.31
N GLY A 139 -2.44 11.96 -14.49
CA GLY A 139 -3.03 13.28 -14.67
C GLY A 139 -4.53 13.35 -14.35
N LYS A 140 -5.11 12.32 -13.73
CA LYS A 140 -6.54 12.27 -13.37
C LYS A 140 -6.78 12.95 -12.02
N VAL A 141 -6.51 14.25 -11.94
CA VAL A 141 -6.47 15.01 -10.68
C VAL A 141 -7.78 14.94 -9.90
N ASP A 142 -8.93 15.18 -10.55
CA ASP A 142 -10.25 15.12 -9.89
C ASP A 142 -10.53 13.75 -9.29
N GLN A 143 -10.29 12.68 -10.07
CA GLN A 143 -10.48 11.31 -9.62
C GLN A 143 -9.55 10.97 -8.45
N ALA A 144 -8.27 11.35 -8.56
CA ALA A 144 -7.27 11.14 -7.52
C ALA A 144 -7.67 11.78 -6.19
N CYS A 145 -8.15 13.02 -6.22
CA CYS A 145 -8.61 13.73 -5.04
C CYS A 145 -9.87 13.07 -4.44
N HIS A 146 -10.81 12.66 -5.29
CA HIS A 146 -12.01 11.95 -4.82
C HIS A 146 -11.66 10.64 -4.11
N THR A 147 -10.84 9.80 -4.73
CA THR A 147 -10.36 8.54 -4.14
C THR A 147 -9.59 8.79 -2.83
N ALA A 148 -8.76 9.84 -2.75
CA ALA A 148 -8.06 10.20 -1.52
C ALA A 148 -9.01 10.66 -0.40
N ILE A 149 -10.12 11.33 -0.74
CA ILE A 149 -11.17 11.70 0.23
C ILE A 149 -11.89 10.47 0.77
N GLU A 150 -12.21 9.49 -0.07
CA GLU A 150 -12.80 8.24 0.38
C GLU A 150 -11.87 7.47 1.34
N ALA A 151 -10.56 7.57 1.13
CA ALA A 151 -9.55 7.01 2.02
C ALA A 151 -9.47 7.70 3.39
N LEU A 152 -9.85 8.99 3.49
CA LEU A 152 -9.80 9.77 4.74
C LEU A 152 -10.80 9.29 5.79
N VAL A 153 -11.98 8.82 5.36
CA VAL A 153 -13.05 8.37 6.27
C VAL A 153 -12.61 7.21 7.17
N PRO A 154 -12.07 6.10 6.63
CA PRO A 154 -11.52 5.03 7.45
C PRO A 154 -10.25 5.47 8.19
N ALA A 155 -9.39 6.31 7.62
CA ALA A 155 -8.15 6.77 8.26
C ALA A 155 -8.40 7.48 9.61
N ALA A 156 -9.45 8.31 9.67
CA ALA A 156 -9.89 9.01 10.88
C ALA A 156 -10.27 8.05 12.01
N ALA A 157 -10.93 6.94 11.66
CA ALA A 157 -11.45 5.97 12.61
C ALA A 157 -10.33 5.12 13.27
N VAL A 158 -9.20 4.93 12.60
CA VAL A 158 -8.10 4.06 13.07
C VAL A 158 -6.89 4.81 13.66
N SER A 159 -6.90 6.15 13.71
CA SER A 159 -5.81 6.98 14.28
C SER A 159 -4.40 6.53 13.86
N SER A 160 -4.21 6.20 12.57
CA SER A 160 -2.96 5.62 12.09
C SER A 160 -2.01 6.68 11.55
N GLU A 161 -0.94 6.97 12.29
CA GLU A 161 0.13 7.91 11.89
C GLU A 161 0.70 7.60 10.50
N ARG A 162 0.80 6.32 10.12
CA ARG A 162 1.24 5.89 8.79
C ARG A 162 0.29 6.32 7.68
N VAL A 163 -1.02 6.16 7.88
CA VAL A 163 -2.02 6.55 6.87
C VAL A 163 -2.03 8.07 6.75
N THR A 164 -1.90 8.78 7.87
CA THR A 164 -1.71 10.23 7.92
C THR A 164 -0.47 10.70 7.14
N GLY A 165 0.69 10.06 7.33
CA GLY A 165 1.91 10.39 6.59
C GLY A 165 1.75 10.27 5.09
N HIS A 166 1.11 9.18 4.64
CA HIS A 166 0.76 8.99 3.24
C HIS A 166 -0.16 10.09 2.71
N LEU A 167 -1.23 10.44 3.42
CA LEU A 167 -2.12 11.52 3.00
C LEU A 167 -1.40 12.89 2.89
N HIS A 168 -0.43 13.15 3.76
CA HIS A 168 0.45 14.32 3.64
C HIS A 168 1.34 14.23 2.39
N GLU A 169 1.95 13.09 2.10
CA GLU A 169 2.72 12.90 0.85
C GLU A 169 1.86 13.18 -0.40
N PHE A 170 0.60 12.71 -0.41
CA PHE A 170 -0.32 12.99 -1.51
C PHE A 170 -0.64 14.48 -1.62
N TYR A 171 -0.87 15.16 -0.49
CA TYR A 171 -1.07 16.60 -0.46
C TYR A 171 0.12 17.38 -1.04
N GLU A 172 1.36 16.98 -0.74
CA GLU A 172 2.55 17.58 -1.33
C GLU A 172 2.65 17.32 -2.85
N GLN A 173 2.26 16.13 -3.31
CA GLN A 173 2.21 15.82 -4.75
C GLN A 173 1.16 16.64 -5.51
N LEU A 174 0.14 17.17 -4.83
CA LEU A 174 -0.83 18.08 -5.40
C LEU A 174 -0.34 19.53 -5.53
N ALA A 175 0.92 19.84 -5.16
CA ALA A 175 1.47 21.19 -5.27
C ALA A 175 1.29 21.85 -6.66
N PRO A 176 1.44 21.13 -7.80
CA PRO A 176 1.18 21.70 -9.13
C PRO A 176 -0.31 21.98 -9.42
N TYR A 177 -1.22 21.45 -8.61
CA TYR A 177 -2.67 21.43 -8.85
C TYR A 177 -3.46 22.14 -7.75
N ARG A 178 -2.81 22.97 -6.92
CA ARG A 178 -3.45 23.59 -5.73
C ARG A 178 -4.68 24.44 -6.05
N GLU A 179 -4.80 24.95 -7.27
CA GLU A 179 -5.95 25.74 -7.72
C GLU A 179 -7.11 24.89 -8.27
N VAL A 180 -6.89 23.58 -8.49
CA VAL A 180 -7.94 22.68 -8.97
C VAL A 180 -8.97 22.49 -7.85
N PRO A 181 -10.29 22.67 -8.11
CA PRO A 181 -11.33 22.59 -7.10
C PRO A 181 -11.29 21.28 -6.28
N ALA A 182 -10.98 20.17 -6.92
CA ALA A 182 -10.85 18.88 -6.26
C ALA A 182 -9.68 18.83 -5.26
N ALA A 183 -8.55 19.47 -5.57
CA ALA A 183 -7.40 19.56 -4.66
C ALA A 183 -7.72 20.44 -3.44
N VAL A 184 -8.41 21.56 -3.66
CA VAL A 184 -8.90 22.44 -2.58
C VAL A 184 -9.87 21.69 -1.65
N ALA A 185 -10.80 20.93 -2.23
CA ALA A 185 -11.75 20.11 -1.46
C ALA A 185 -11.04 19.03 -0.63
N PHE A 186 -10.06 18.35 -1.23
CA PHE A 186 -9.22 17.37 -0.52
C PHE A 186 -8.48 18.02 0.65
N GLU A 187 -7.82 19.16 0.44
CA GLU A 187 -7.10 19.88 1.50
C GLU A 187 -8.03 20.29 2.65
N ALA A 188 -9.19 20.85 2.34
CA ALA A 188 -10.19 21.22 3.35
C ALA A 188 -10.60 20.00 4.18
N ARG A 189 -10.81 18.84 3.53
CA ARG A 189 -11.17 17.60 4.21
C ARG A 189 -10.02 17.04 5.04
N LEU A 190 -8.80 17.09 4.51
CA LEU A 190 -7.59 16.65 5.20
C LEU A 190 -7.41 17.41 6.51
N ARG A 191 -7.51 18.75 6.48
CA ARG A 191 -7.42 19.60 7.67
C ARG A 191 -8.52 19.34 8.69
N ALA A 192 -9.74 19.05 8.24
CA ALA A 192 -10.87 18.74 9.13
C ALA A 192 -10.70 17.40 9.86
N VAL A 193 -10.03 16.43 9.22
CA VAL A 193 -9.85 15.06 9.76
C VAL A 193 -8.54 14.93 10.55
N LEU A 194 -7.50 15.64 10.13
CA LEU A 194 -6.16 15.59 10.70
C LEU A 194 -5.76 17.00 11.16
N PRO A 195 -6.20 17.43 12.36
CA PRO A 195 -5.78 18.72 12.88
C PRO A 195 -4.26 18.76 13.06
N PRO A 196 -3.61 19.92 12.87
CA PRO A 196 -2.18 20.06 13.07
C PRO A 196 -1.78 19.58 14.47
N GLN A 197 -0.58 19.00 14.61
CA GLN A 197 -0.10 18.30 15.81
C GLN A 197 -0.14 19.13 17.12
N GLY A 198 -0.47 20.43 17.08
CA GLY A 198 -0.68 21.30 18.24
C GLY A 198 -2.14 21.56 18.66
N GLN A 199 -3.15 20.92 18.04
CA GLN A 199 -4.57 21.13 18.39
C GLN A 199 -5.32 19.84 18.79
N ARG A 200 -4.63 18.88 19.41
CA ARG A 200 -5.34 17.86 20.20
C ARG A 200 -5.95 18.57 21.41
N THR A 201 -7.24 18.90 21.33
CA THR A 201 -8.01 19.42 22.45
C THR A 201 -7.84 18.44 23.61
N PRO A 202 -7.48 18.87 24.83
CA PRO A 202 -7.46 17.97 25.96
C PRO A 202 -8.87 17.41 26.11
N SER A 203 -9.00 16.10 25.97
CA SER A 203 -10.25 15.41 26.26
C SER A 203 -10.63 15.76 27.69
N SER A 204 -11.64 16.59 27.87
CA SER A 204 -12.14 16.93 29.20
C SER A 204 -12.79 15.67 29.76
N ILE A 205 -12.03 14.93 30.57
CA ILE A 205 -12.61 13.93 31.45
C ILE A 205 -13.42 14.73 32.48
N ARG A 206 -14.73 14.76 32.26
CA ARG A 206 -15.71 15.16 33.27
C ARG A 206 -15.88 13.98 34.24
N THR A 207 -15.50 14.27 35.48
CA THR A 207 -15.96 13.78 36.80
C THR A 207 -16.44 12.35 36.92
#